data_AF-A0AA40NDZ1-F1
#
_entry.id   AF-A0AA40NDZ1-F1
#
_cell.length_a   1.000
_cell.length_b   1.000
_cell.length_c   1.000
_cell.angle_alpha   90.00
_cell.angle_beta   90.00
_cell.angle_gamma   90.00
#
_symmetry.space_group_name_H-M   'P 1'
#
loop_
_entity.id
_entity.type
_entity.pdbx_description
1 polymer ?
#
loop_
_entity_poly.entity_id
_entity_poly.type
_entity_poly.pdbx_seq_one_letter_code
_entity_poly.pdbx_strand_id
1 'polypeptide(L)'
;MKTLTRKLSRTAITVILVILAFIAIFRAWVFYTESPWTRDARFSADVVAIAPDVAGLITNVNIHDNQLVKKDQILFTIDQPRYKKALEQAEADVAYYQVLAQEKRQEAGRRNRLGVQAMS
;
A
#
# COMPACT_ATOMS: atom_id res chain seq x y z
N MET A 1 -81.69 29.11 0.70
CA MET A 1 -80.40 28.98 1.42
C MET A 1 -79.77 27.58 1.33
N LYS A 2 -80.54 26.47 1.22
CA LYS A 2 -79.99 25.08 1.11
C LYS A 2 -79.19 24.78 -0.17
N THR A 3 -79.43 25.50 -1.27
CA THR A 3 -78.71 25.33 -2.54
C THR A 3 -77.32 25.95 -2.50
N LEU A 4 -77.16 27.07 -1.79
CA LEU A 4 -75.88 27.77 -1.65
C LEU A 4 -74.92 26.97 -0.76
N THR A 5 -75.40 26.41 0.35
CA THR A 5 -74.59 25.52 1.21
C THR A 5 -74.19 24.22 0.51
N ARG A 6 -75.05 23.66 -0.34
CA ARG A 6 -74.76 22.45 -1.15
C ARG A 6 -73.79 22.73 -2.30
N LYS A 7 -73.77 23.95 -2.84
CA LYS A 7 -72.74 24.39 -3.80
C LYS A 7 -71.41 24.63 -3.10
N LEU A 8 -71.43 25.31 -1.95
CA LEU A 8 -70.25 25.58 -1.13
C LEU A 8 -69.58 24.28 -0.65
N SER A 9 -70.37 23.28 -0.24
CA SER A 9 -69.82 21.99 0.19
C SER A 9 -69.19 21.22 -0.97
N ARG A 10 -69.79 21.26 -2.17
CA ARG A 10 -69.22 20.65 -3.37
C ARG A 10 -67.90 21.33 -3.76
N THR A 11 -67.84 22.67 -3.74
CA THR A 11 -66.60 23.40 -4.03
C THR A 11 -65.52 23.16 -2.98
N ALA A 12 -65.89 23.06 -1.70
CA ALA A 12 -64.94 22.72 -0.64
C ALA A 12 -64.35 21.32 -0.82
N ILE A 13 -65.18 20.33 -1.17
CA ILE A 13 -64.73 18.96 -1.45
C ILE A 13 -63.77 18.93 -2.64
N THR A 14 -64.09 19.65 -3.73
CA THR A 14 -63.18 19.71 -4.89
C THR A 14 -61.86 20.39 -4.56
N VAL A 15 -61.87 21.46 -3.75
CA VAL A 15 -60.64 22.16 -3.34
C VAL A 15 -59.78 21.26 -2.45
N ILE A 16 -60.38 20.55 -1.49
CA ILE A 16 -59.66 19.60 -0.64
C ILE A 16 -59.03 18.49 -1.49
N LEU A 17 -59.77 17.96 -2.47
CA LEU A 17 -59.28 16.90 -3.34
C LEU A 17 -58.11 17.38 -4.22
N VAL A 18 -58.17 18.61 -4.73
CA VAL A 18 -57.07 19.24 -5.48
C VAL A 18 -55.84 19.44 -4.58
N ILE A 19 -56.02 19.91 -3.34
CA ILE A 19 -54.92 20.07 -2.38
C ILE A 19 -54.25 18.72 -2.07
N LEU A 20 -55.04 17.67 -1.84
CA LEU A 20 -54.51 16.31 -1.60
C LEU A 20 -53.75 15.77 -2.81
N ALA A 21 -54.27 15.98 -4.03
CA ALA A 21 -53.58 15.60 -5.26
C ALA A 21 -52.23 16.34 -5.39
N PHE A 22 -52.19 17.63 -5.07
CA PHE A 22 -50.97 18.42 -5.11
C PHE A 22 -49.93 17.92 -4.11
N ILE A 23 -50.35 17.59 -2.88
CA ILE A 23 -49.48 17.02 -1.85
C ILE A 23 -48.92 15.67 -2.29
N ALA A 24 -49.74 14.80 -2.89
CA ALA A 24 -49.31 13.49 -3.37
C ALA A 24 -48.27 13.60 -4.49
N ILE A 25 -48.51 14.48 -5.48
CA ILE A 25 -47.57 14.76 -6.57
C ILE A 25 -46.27 15.33 -6.02
N PHE A 26 -46.34 16.29 -5.10
CA PHE A 26 -45.17 16.89 -4.48
C PHE A 26 -44.34 15.86 -3.71
N ARG A 27 -44.98 15.00 -2.92
CA ARG A 27 -44.30 13.90 -2.20
C ARG A 27 -43.63 12.91 -3.15
N ALA A 28 -44.30 12.54 -4.24
CA ALA A 28 -43.73 11.65 -5.25
C ALA A 28 -42.51 12.28 -5.94
N TRP A 29 -42.60 13.58 -6.25
CA TRP A 29 -41.49 14.32 -6.86
C TRP A 29 -40.28 14.43 -5.92
N VAL A 30 -40.49 14.76 -4.64
CA VAL A 30 -39.41 14.80 -3.63
C VAL A 30 -38.77 13.44 -3.45
N PHE A 31 -39.57 12.37 -3.31
CA PHE A 31 -39.06 11.01 -3.18
C PHE A 31 -38.19 10.59 -4.37
N TYR A 32 -38.60 10.94 -5.59
CA TYR A 32 -37.87 10.60 -6.81
C TYR A 32 -36.62 11.47 -7.01
N THR A 33 -36.62 12.70 -6.50
CA THR A 33 -35.51 13.65 -6.65
C THR A 33 -34.42 13.44 -5.60
N GLU A 34 -34.78 13.10 -4.37
CA GLU A 34 -33.83 12.96 -3.26
C GLU A 34 -33.14 11.59 -3.18
N SER A 35 -33.53 10.63 -4.01
CA SER A 35 -32.88 9.32 -4.11
C SER A 35 -32.27 9.10 -5.49
N PRO A 36 -31.23 9.87 -5.89
CA PRO A 36 -30.50 9.59 -7.12
C PRO A 36 -29.78 8.25 -6.96
N TRP A 37 -30.39 7.19 -7.49
CA TRP A 37 -29.74 5.89 -7.60
C TRP A 37 -28.66 6.00 -8.68
N THR A 38 -27.43 5.68 -8.33
CA THR A 38 -26.37 5.47 -9.32
C THR A 38 -25.74 4.12 -9.08
N ARG A 39 -25.58 3.35 -10.15
CA ARG A 39 -24.83 2.08 -10.12
C ARG A 39 -23.33 2.30 -10.25
N ASP A 40 -22.90 3.56 -10.35
CA ASP A 40 -21.50 3.92 -10.58
C ASP A 40 -20.76 4.02 -9.25
N ALA A 41 -20.38 2.86 -8.71
CA ALA A 41 -19.39 2.80 -7.65
C ALA A 41 -17.98 2.92 -8.26
N ARG A 42 -17.22 3.93 -7.84
CA ARG A 42 -15.80 4.07 -8.16
C ARG A 42 -15.00 3.89 -6.87
N PHE A 43 -14.06 2.95 -6.87
CA PHE A 43 -13.10 2.78 -5.79
C PHE A 43 -11.71 3.18 -6.30
N SER A 44 -10.94 3.84 -5.45
CA SER A 44 -9.54 4.14 -5.69
C SER A 44 -8.70 3.27 -4.78
N ALA A 45 -7.61 2.73 -5.30
CA ALA A 45 -6.63 1.97 -4.54
C ALA A 45 -5.23 2.42 -4.94
N ASP A 46 -4.35 2.56 -3.96
CA ASP A 46 -2.95 2.85 -4.21
C ASP A 46 -2.26 1.55 -4.64
N VAL A 47 -1.72 1.56 -5.86
CA VAL A 47 -0.99 0.41 -6.41
C VAL A 47 0.49 0.73 -6.42
N VAL A 48 1.27 -0.09 -5.71
CA VAL A 48 2.73 0.04 -5.65
C VAL A 48 3.36 -1.21 -6.27
N ALA A 49 4.25 -1.00 -7.22
CA ALA A 49 5.05 -2.07 -7.79
C ALA A 49 6.14 -2.50 -6.79
N ILE A 50 6.22 -3.79 -6.49
CA ILE A 50 7.23 -4.36 -5.60
C ILE A 50 8.29 -5.04 -6.46
N ALA A 51 9.55 -4.64 -6.29
CA ALA A 51 10.69 -5.23 -6.96
C ALA A 51 11.80 -5.53 -5.95
N PRO A 52 12.62 -6.58 -6.17
CA PRO A 52 13.80 -6.82 -5.35
C PRO A 52 14.90 -5.80 -5.64
N ASP A 53 15.67 -5.46 -4.61
CA ASP A 53 16.86 -4.59 -4.73
C ASP A 53 18.02 -5.26 -5.47
N VAL A 54 17.99 -6.58 -5.64
CA VAL A 54 19.04 -7.38 -6.25
C VAL A 54 18.51 -8.21 -7.42
N ALA A 55 19.33 -8.33 -8.47
CA ALA A 55 18.98 -9.10 -9.66
C ALA A 55 19.30 -10.58 -9.49
N GLY A 56 18.31 -11.46 -9.62
CA GLY A 56 18.49 -12.91 -9.52
C GLY A 56 17.28 -13.69 -9.99
N LEU A 57 17.42 -15.02 -10.07
CA LEU A 57 16.30 -15.91 -10.40
C LEU A 57 15.41 -16.08 -9.17
N ILE A 58 14.10 -16.16 -9.38
CA ILE A 58 13.13 -16.43 -8.31
C ILE A 58 13.04 -17.95 -8.11
N THR A 59 13.33 -18.43 -6.91
CA THR A 59 13.22 -19.86 -6.54
C THR A 59 11.82 -20.23 -6.09
N ASN A 60 11.14 -19.33 -5.36
CA ASN A 60 9.80 -19.57 -4.82
C ASN A 60 8.97 -18.30 -4.83
N VAL A 61 7.66 -18.46 -5.09
CA VAL A 61 6.64 -17.43 -4.96
C VAL A 61 5.68 -17.92 -3.88
N ASN A 62 5.64 -17.22 -2.74
CA ASN A 62 4.93 -17.66 -1.53
C ASN A 62 3.54 -17.02 -1.39
N ILE A 63 3.04 -16.42 -2.47
CA ILE A 63 1.76 -15.71 -2.49
C ILE A 63 0.94 -16.10 -3.71
N HIS A 64 -0.38 -15.98 -3.56
CA HIS A 64 -1.32 -16.09 -4.66
C HIS A 64 -1.95 -14.73 -4.98
N ASP A 65 -2.65 -14.67 -6.11
CA ASP A 65 -3.32 -13.44 -6.54
C ASP A 65 -4.36 -12.97 -5.53
N ASN A 66 -4.47 -11.64 -5.37
CA ASN A 66 -5.36 -10.95 -4.42
C ASN A 66 -5.24 -11.39 -2.94
N GLN A 67 -4.12 -12.02 -2.56
CA GLN A 67 -3.88 -12.39 -1.18
C GLN A 67 -3.66 -11.16 -0.29
N LEU A 68 -4.34 -11.11 0.86
CA LEU A 68 -4.03 -10.11 1.88
C LEU A 68 -2.66 -10.42 2.50
N VAL A 69 -1.71 -9.50 2.35
CA VAL A 69 -0.35 -9.63 2.89
C VAL A 69 -0.11 -8.67 4.05
N LYS A 70 0.80 -9.04 4.95
CA LYS A 70 1.24 -8.21 6.08
C LYS A 70 2.63 -7.65 5.83
N LYS A 71 2.98 -6.58 6.55
CA LYS A 71 4.35 -6.09 6.59
C LYS A 71 5.30 -7.22 7.00
N ASP A 72 6.48 -7.24 6.37
CA ASP A 72 7.55 -8.23 6.60
C ASP A 72 7.20 -9.67 6.17
N GLN A 73 6.09 -9.87 5.45
CA GLN A 73 5.76 -11.14 4.85
C GLN A 73 6.60 -11.39 3.59
N ILE A 74 7.23 -12.58 3.52
CA ILE A 74 8.02 -12.98 2.36
C ILE A 74 7.09 -13.25 1.17
N LEU A 75 7.22 -12.46 0.12
CA LEU A 75 6.42 -12.60 -1.10
C LEU A 75 7.05 -13.57 -2.10
N PHE A 76 8.35 -13.45 -2.31
CA PHE A 76 9.14 -14.29 -3.20
C PHE A 76 10.58 -14.42 -2.69
N THR A 77 11.22 -15.52 -3.03
CA THR A 77 12.60 -15.83 -2.62
C THR A 77 13.51 -15.88 -3.84
N ILE A 78 14.60 -15.12 -3.79
CA ILE A 78 15.64 -15.10 -4.83
C ILE A 78 16.63 -16.24 -4.57
N ASP A 79 17.16 -16.83 -5.63
CA ASP A 79 18.18 -17.87 -5.61
C ASP A 79 19.43 -17.41 -4.85
N GLN A 80 19.68 -18.06 -3.70
CA GLN A 80 20.73 -17.69 -2.75
C GLN A 80 22.15 -18.22 -3.04
N PRO A 81 22.37 -19.41 -3.66
CA PRO A 81 23.70 -20.00 -3.78
C PRO A 81 24.76 -19.07 -4.38
N ARG A 82 24.41 -18.28 -5.40
CA ARG A 82 25.33 -17.33 -6.03
C ARG A 82 25.76 -16.22 -5.09
N TYR A 83 24.83 -15.70 -4.28
CA TYR A 83 25.13 -14.66 -3.30
C TYR A 83 25.93 -15.20 -2.11
N LYS A 84 25.62 -16.41 -1.64
CA LYS A 84 26.38 -17.06 -0.56
C LYS A 84 27.84 -17.26 -0.96
N LYS A 85 28.09 -17.76 -2.17
CA LYS A 85 29.46 -17.92 -2.68
C LYS A 85 30.20 -16.58 -2.81
N ALA A 86 29.51 -15.53 -3.28
CA ALA A 86 30.11 -14.20 -3.38
C ALA A 86 30.45 -13.62 -2.00
N LEU A 87 29.59 -13.85 -1.00
CA LEU A 87 29.84 -13.48 0.38
C LEU A 87 31.04 -14.21 0.96
N GLU A 88 31.09 -15.54 0.82
CA GLU A 88 32.21 -16.38 1.28
C GLU A 88 33.54 -15.92 0.67
N GLN A 89 33.56 -15.57 -0.62
CA GLN A 89 34.75 -15.03 -1.27
C GLN A 89 35.18 -13.69 -0.67
N ALA A 90 34.25 -12.77 -0.45
CA ALA A 90 34.54 -11.47 0.14
C ALA A 90 35.05 -11.60 1.59
N GLU A 91 34.49 -12.51 2.37
CA GLU A 91 34.94 -12.82 3.73
C GLU A 91 36.36 -13.41 3.74
N ALA A 92 36.68 -14.30 2.80
CA ALA A 92 38.02 -14.85 2.63
C ALA A 92 39.04 -13.77 2.27
N ASP A 93 38.69 -12.85 1.36
CA ASP A 93 39.54 -11.72 1.00
C ASP A 93 39.81 -10.81 2.20
N VAL A 94 38.77 -10.49 2.98
CA VAL A 94 38.90 -9.69 4.21
C VAL A 94 39.85 -10.38 5.21
N ALA A 95 39.69 -11.68 5.43
CA ALA A 95 40.56 -12.44 6.32
C ALA A 95 42.03 -12.42 5.86
N TYR A 96 42.28 -12.61 4.56
CA TYR A 96 43.61 -12.53 3.98
C TYR A 96 44.27 -11.17 4.21
N TYR A 97 43.55 -10.08 3.91
CA TYR A 97 44.10 -8.73 4.08
C TYR A 97 44.31 -8.34 5.55
N GLN A 98 43.49 -8.85 6.47
CA GLN A 98 43.71 -8.65 7.91
C GLN A 98 45.05 -9.25 8.37
N VAL A 99 45.35 -10.48 7.94
CA VAL A 99 46.62 -11.15 8.24
C VAL A 99 47.78 -10.37 7.63
N LEU A 100 47.69 -9.99 6.36
CA LEU A 100 48.73 -9.21 5.69
C LEU A 100 48.98 -7.85 6.38
N ALA A 101 47.92 -7.15 6.77
CA ALA A 101 48.05 -5.88 7.49
C ALA A 101 48.71 -6.08 8.87
N GLN A 102 48.39 -7.17 9.56
CA GLN A 102 49.03 -7.53 10.81
C GLN A 102 50.52 -7.81 10.62
N GLU A 103 50.90 -8.57 9.60
CA GLU A 103 52.30 -8.82 9.26
C GLU A 103 53.05 -7.51 8.97
N LYS A 104 52.47 -6.62 8.15
CA LYS A 104 53.09 -5.32 7.83
C LYS A 104 53.27 -4.43 9.06
N ARG A 105 52.32 -4.45 10.00
CA ARG A 105 52.43 -3.75 11.28
C ARG A 105 53.56 -4.34 12.14
N GLN A 106 53.68 -5.66 12.19
CA GLN A 106 54.77 -6.33 12.91
C GLN A 106 56.14 -6.02 12.30
N GLU A 107 56.26 -6.06 10.97
CA GLU A 107 57.49 -5.70 10.25
C GLU A 107 57.92 -4.26 10.52
N ALA A 108 56.99 -3.31 10.47
CA ALA A 108 57.25 -1.90 10.77
C ALA A 108 57.73 -1.70 12.23
N GLY A 109 57.06 -2.34 13.18
CA GLY A 109 57.47 -2.31 14.60
C GLY A 109 58.83 -2.97 14.86
N ARG A 110 59.19 -3.99 14.08
CA ARG A 110 60.52 -4.62 14.12
C ARG A 110 61.59 -3.66 13.59
N ARG A 111 61.35 -3.02 12.44
CA ARG A 111 62.29 -2.05 11.84
C ARG A 111 62.60 -0.89 12.78
N ASN A 112 61.58 -0.32 13.42
CA ASN A 112 61.77 0.78 14.37
C ASN A 112 62.66 0.40 15.56
N ARG A 113 62.50 -0.81 16.12
CA ARG A 113 63.34 -1.29 17.23
C ARG A 113 64.80 -1.49 16.84
N LEU A 114 65.05 -2.07 15.67
CA LEU A 114 66.41 -2.29 15.17
C LEU A 114 67.13 -0.98 14.83
N GLY A 115 66.41 0.02 14.30
CA GLY A 115 66.98 1.35 14.01
C GLY A 115 67.45 2.09 15.27
N VAL A 116 66.71 1.97 16.38
CA VAL A 116 67.11 2.59 17.66
C VAL A 116 68.35 1.92 18.27
N GLN A 117 68.47 0.59 18.18
CA GLN A 117 69.64 -0.14 18.66
C GLN A 117 70.91 0.07 17.83
N ALA A 118 70.78 0.41 16.54
CA ALA A 118 71.93 0.68 15.68
C ALA A 118 72.45 2.13 15.79
N MET A 119 71.71 3.02 16.47
CA MET A 119 72.07 4.43 16.66
C MET A 119 72.59 4.76 18.08
N SER A 120 72.59 3.79 19.00
CA SER A 120 73.23 3.87 20.33
C SER A 120 74.60 3.22 20.31
#